data_AF-A0AAD9FGA8-F1
#
_entry.id   AF-A0AAD9FGA8-F1
#
_cell.length_a   1.000
_cell.length_b   1.000
_cell.length_c   1.000
_cell.angle_alpha   90.00
_cell.angle_beta   90.00
_cell.angle_gamma   90.00
#
_symmetry.space_group_name_H-M   'P 1'
#
loop_
_entity.id
_entity.type
_entity.pdbx_description
1 polymer ?
#
loop_
_entity_poly.entity_id
_entity_poly.type
_entity_poly.pdbx_seq_one_letter_code
_entity_poly.pdbx_strand_id
1 'polypeptide(L)'
;MTDMEQTFIRSAITEVLPDLPEMTKDILEETLQSLGVETYEDFQFVNEADLLSALRPIQARKVLAAWKLRCQTPESSSSSVGGSPGPSASLMSYSPRSSSSTSSDSCKRPDIDWMDSFVIPWDKFPEELMQTLERGKRPSPQMRREMVRILVCEMKRKSTCLSKIHTIEVAKKIVAKYPTSLQDIIEGDVIGPGYHSLVKQLQNRIENVKRSTTPKIRKRKNGTDESDTDEVPPEQRAAIQDTYGCIKWDLKFLPLGETEESQQEKKEKLRVMSKQTDVNPEEELLMKSTFYTQRKQVNQGTNIKSLLQEWPFWFDDLGMAVHFKELTGSELQETFTRNLDLKGKRLLNYMNTVAVYKSKRLLQALTKFKVMRGELSGCSEDVKDMVLLLLSYFDEKEDTMFCYVEDTCLAGEVQMDQVQLTPTIVVCGK
;
A
#
# COMPACT_ATOMS: atom_id res chain seq x y z
N MET A 1 -38.48 -32.92 32.69
CA MET A 1 -38.17 -31.56 33.15
C MET A 1 -37.00 -31.68 34.09
N THR A 2 -35.82 -31.41 33.55
CA THR A 2 -34.56 -31.37 34.30
C THR A 2 -33.90 -30.07 33.86
N ASP A 3 -34.02 -29.05 34.71
CA ASP A 3 -33.15 -27.87 34.66
C ASP A 3 -31.71 -28.39 34.74
N MET A 4 -30.99 -28.36 33.61
CA MET A 4 -29.54 -28.48 33.65
C MET A 4 -29.03 -27.18 34.27
N GLU A 5 -28.34 -27.30 35.40
CA GLU A 5 -27.62 -26.20 36.02
C GLU A 5 -26.81 -25.46 34.95
N GLN A 6 -27.20 -24.21 34.67
CA GLN A 6 -26.55 -23.38 33.67
C GLN A 6 -25.15 -23.07 34.19
N THR A 7 -24.12 -23.57 33.51
CA THR A 7 -22.74 -23.33 33.95
C THR A 7 -22.43 -21.83 33.92
N PHE A 8 -21.45 -21.45 34.74
CA PHE A 8 -20.89 -20.10 34.74
C PHE A 8 -20.50 -19.63 33.32
N ILE A 9 -19.82 -20.50 32.57
CA ILE A 9 -19.37 -20.22 31.20
C ILE A 9 -20.57 -20.02 30.27
N ARG A 10 -21.61 -20.85 30.39
CA ARG A 10 -22.84 -20.73 29.59
C ARG A 10 -23.58 -19.43 29.84
N SER A 11 -23.57 -18.96 31.08
CA SER A 11 -24.14 -17.66 31.46
C SER A 11 -23.33 -16.50 30.85
N ALA A 12 -22.00 -16.56 30.94
CA ALA A 12 -21.09 -15.57 30.36
C ALA A 12 -21.18 -15.48 28.82
N ILE A 13 -21.41 -16.60 28.14
CA ILE A 13 -21.65 -16.66 26.69
C ILE A 13 -23.00 -16.03 26.34
N THR A 14 -24.06 -16.41 27.06
CA THR A 14 -25.44 -15.98 26.77
C THR A 14 -25.62 -14.48 26.98
N GLU A 15 -24.90 -13.89 27.92
CA GLU A 15 -24.93 -12.44 28.16
C GLU A 15 -24.37 -11.64 26.99
N VAL A 16 -23.31 -12.13 26.34
CA VAL A 16 -22.64 -11.40 25.24
C VAL A 16 -23.24 -11.73 23.88
N LEU A 17 -23.70 -12.97 23.69
CA LEU A 17 -24.30 -13.46 22.46
C LEU A 17 -25.62 -14.20 22.73
N PRO A 18 -26.70 -13.47 23.07
CA PRO A 18 -27.99 -14.09 23.37
C PRO A 18 -28.56 -14.84 22.15
N ASP A 19 -28.37 -14.29 20.95
CA ASP A 19 -28.92 -14.78 19.68
C ASP A 19 -28.13 -15.94 19.05
N LEU A 20 -27.12 -16.49 19.73
CA LEU A 20 -26.31 -17.58 19.19
C LEU A 20 -27.10 -18.92 19.25
N PRO A 21 -27.05 -19.78 18.21
CA PRO A 21 -27.69 -21.09 18.24
C PRO A 21 -27.18 -21.94 19.41
N GLU A 22 -28.06 -22.71 20.05
CA GLU A 22 -27.75 -23.47 21.27
C GLU A 22 -26.59 -24.46 21.06
N MET A 23 -26.58 -25.15 19.92
CA MET A 23 -25.49 -26.04 19.51
C MET A 23 -24.13 -25.33 19.42
N THR A 24 -24.12 -24.05 19.02
CA THR A 24 -22.89 -23.26 18.94
C THR A 24 -22.45 -22.74 20.32
N LYS A 25 -23.40 -22.51 21.24
CA LYS A 25 -23.11 -22.21 22.65
C LYS A 25 -22.48 -23.42 23.34
N ASP A 26 -22.98 -24.63 23.07
CA ASP A 26 -22.42 -25.89 23.59
C ASP A 26 -20.96 -26.09 23.17
N ILE A 27 -20.66 -25.93 21.88
CA ILE A 27 -19.30 -26.09 21.34
C ILE A 27 -18.35 -25.02 21.92
N LEU A 28 -18.84 -23.79 22.07
CA LEU A 28 -18.06 -22.70 22.66
C LEU A 28 -17.78 -22.93 24.14
N GLU A 29 -18.75 -23.44 24.88
CA GLU A 29 -18.62 -23.82 26.29
C GLU A 29 -17.57 -24.93 26.47
N GLU A 30 -17.64 -25.99 25.67
CA GLU A 30 -16.65 -27.08 25.68
C GLU A 30 -15.24 -26.58 25.30
N THR A 31 -15.16 -25.69 24.31
CA THR A 31 -13.88 -25.08 23.91
C THR A 31 -13.27 -24.28 25.06
N LEU A 32 -14.06 -23.46 25.77
CA LEU A 32 -13.57 -22.66 26.90
C LEU A 32 -13.19 -23.51 28.11
N GLN A 33 -13.92 -24.59 28.37
CA GLN A 33 -13.55 -25.58 29.38
C GLN A 33 -12.23 -26.27 29.04
N SER A 34 -12.01 -26.63 27.75
CA SER A 34 -10.76 -27.23 27.30
C SER A 34 -9.54 -26.31 27.42
N LEU A 35 -9.78 -24.99 27.43
CA LEU A 35 -8.75 -23.95 27.65
C LEU A 35 -8.49 -23.68 29.14
N GLY A 36 -9.26 -24.30 30.05
CA GLY A 36 -9.11 -24.13 31.50
C GLY A 36 -9.74 -22.85 32.06
N VAL A 37 -10.77 -22.29 31.41
CA VAL A 37 -11.49 -21.12 31.92
C VAL A 37 -12.38 -21.53 33.09
N GLU A 38 -12.07 -21.06 34.30
CA GLU A 38 -12.84 -21.37 35.51
C GLU A 38 -13.53 -20.12 36.10
N THR A 39 -13.01 -18.93 35.82
CA THR A 39 -13.46 -17.66 36.39
C THR A 39 -13.64 -16.55 35.34
N TYR A 40 -14.25 -15.42 35.71
CA TYR A 40 -14.44 -14.28 34.80
C TYR A 40 -13.11 -13.61 34.42
N GLU A 41 -12.10 -13.70 35.30
CA GLU A 41 -10.79 -13.11 35.07
C GLU A 41 -10.03 -13.89 33.98
N ASP A 42 -10.29 -15.18 33.83
CA ASP A 42 -9.61 -16.04 32.85
C ASP A 42 -9.93 -15.63 31.40
N PHE A 43 -11.09 -15.02 31.16
CA PHE A 43 -11.47 -14.52 29.83
C PHE A 43 -10.52 -13.44 29.28
N GLN A 44 -9.73 -12.78 30.14
CA GLN A 44 -8.73 -11.81 29.68
C GLN A 44 -7.57 -12.45 28.91
N PHE A 45 -7.30 -13.74 29.17
CA PHE A 45 -6.21 -14.51 28.57
C PHE A 45 -6.61 -15.26 27.30
N VAL A 46 -7.90 -15.29 26.97
CA VAL A 46 -8.42 -15.92 25.74
C VAL A 46 -8.08 -15.04 24.51
N ASN A 47 -7.58 -15.66 23.44
CA ASN A 47 -7.21 -15.00 22.20
C ASN A 47 -8.20 -15.31 21.07
N GLU A 48 -8.11 -14.53 19.97
CA GLU A 48 -9.01 -14.71 18.82
C GLU A 48 -8.90 -16.12 18.24
N ALA A 49 -7.67 -16.65 18.12
CA ALA A 49 -7.41 -17.98 17.57
C ALA A 49 -8.11 -19.11 18.34
N ASP A 50 -8.25 -18.97 19.66
CA ASP A 50 -8.83 -19.97 20.54
C ASP A 50 -10.35 -20.12 20.33
N LEU A 51 -10.99 -19.07 19.80
CA LEU A 51 -12.44 -19.00 19.58
C LEU A 51 -12.86 -19.35 18.16
N LEU A 52 -11.91 -19.47 17.21
CA LEU A 52 -12.22 -19.69 15.79
C LEU A 52 -12.72 -21.12 15.50
N SER A 53 -12.55 -22.07 16.43
CA SER A 53 -13.13 -23.41 16.35
C SER A 53 -14.66 -23.39 16.51
N ALA A 54 -15.19 -22.43 17.28
CA ALA A 54 -16.60 -22.36 17.64
C ALA A 54 -17.34 -21.15 17.02
N LEU A 55 -16.62 -20.05 16.73
CA LEU A 55 -17.20 -18.78 16.29
C LEU A 55 -16.60 -18.26 14.99
N ARG A 56 -17.40 -17.53 14.20
CA ARG A 56 -16.87 -16.76 13.07
C ARG A 56 -15.96 -15.62 13.58
N PRO A 57 -14.95 -15.17 12.79
CA PRO A 57 -13.97 -14.19 13.24
C PRO A 57 -14.56 -12.90 13.85
N ILE A 58 -15.65 -12.38 13.28
CA ILE A 58 -16.30 -11.17 13.80
C ILE A 58 -17.03 -11.42 15.13
N GLN A 59 -17.61 -12.60 15.31
CA GLN A 59 -18.26 -12.98 16.56
C GLN A 59 -17.22 -13.17 17.67
N ALA A 60 -16.10 -13.83 17.37
CA ALA A 60 -14.96 -13.97 18.29
C ALA A 60 -14.42 -12.61 18.76
N ARG A 61 -14.20 -11.66 17.85
CA ARG A 61 -13.73 -10.30 18.20
C ARG A 61 -14.71 -9.53 19.08
N LYS A 62 -16.01 -9.64 18.81
CA LYS A 62 -17.05 -8.99 19.63
C LYS A 62 -17.07 -9.56 21.05
N VAL A 63 -16.94 -10.88 21.17
CA VAL A 63 -16.91 -11.58 22.46
C VAL A 63 -15.68 -11.18 23.28
N LEU A 64 -14.50 -11.20 22.66
CA LEU A 64 -13.27 -10.77 23.34
C LEU A 64 -13.31 -9.31 23.78
N ALA A 65 -13.89 -8.42 22.97
CA ALA A 65 -14.04 -7.03 23.35
C ALA A 65 -14.98 -6.85 24.56
N ALA A 66 -16.09 -7.61 24.61
CA ALA A 66 -17.05 -7.55 25.71
C ALA A 66 -16.47 -8.13 27.01
N TRP A 67 -15.83 -9.30 26.97
CA TRP A 67 -15.22 -9.89 28.17
C TRP A 67 -14.05 -9.06 28.70
N LYS A 68 -13.17 -8.54 27.83
CA LYS A 68 -12.07 -7.67 28.27
C LYS A 68 -12.54 -6.34 28.87
N LEU A 69 -13.64 -5.79 28.37
CA LEU A 69 -14.25 -4.60 28.96
C LEU A 69 -14.80 -4.90 30.36
N ARG A 70 -15.40 -6.08 30.55
CA ARG A 70 -15.98 -6.49 31.83
C ARG A 70 -14.93 -6.78 32.90
N CYS A 71 -13.80 -7.40 32.54
CA CYS A 71 -12.66 -7.57 33.46
C CYS A 71 -12.07 -6.23 33.94
N GLN A 72 -12.32 -5.12 33.21
CA GLN A 72 -11.81 -3.78 33.56
C GLN A 72 -12.79 -2.94 34.40
N THR A 73 -14.02 -3.41 34.59
CA THR A 73 -15.03 -2.77 35.46
C THR A 73 -15.14 -3.52 36.79
N PRO A 74 -14.82 -2.91 37.94
CA PRO A 74 -15.09 -3.52 39.23
C PRO A 74 -16.60 -3.45 39.51
N GLU A 75 -17.30 -4.58 39.46
CA GLU A 75 -18.67 -4.69 39.96
C GLU A 75 -18.65 -4.79 41.50
N SER A 76 -19.31 -3.84 42.17
CA SER A 76 -19.67 -3.95 43.60
C SER A 76 -21.20 -4.01 43.71
N SER A 77 -21.74 -5.22 43.84
CA SER A 77 -23.03 -5.54 44.47
C SER A 77 -22.69 -6.14 45.85
N SER A 78 -23.38 -5.97 46.98
CA SER A 78 -24.72 -5.48 47.34
C SER A 78 -24.75 -5.31 48.88
N SER A 79 -25.44 -4.30 49.43
CA SER A 79 -26.27 -4.44 50.65
C SER A 79 -26.90 -3.09 51.06
N SER A 80 -28.11 -3.22 51.60
CA SER A 80 -29.06 -2.20 52.02
C SER A 80 -28.63 -1.35 53.23
N VAL A 81 -29.01 -0.07 53.26
CA VAL A 81 -29.95 0.57 54.20
C VAL A 81 -29.75 2.10 54.20
N GLY A 82 -30.82 2.82 53.86
CA GLY A 82 -31.30 4.05 54.52
C GLY A 82 -30.41 5.31 54.58
N GLY A 83 -30.90 6.39 53.94
CA GLY A 83 -30.61 7.76 54.37
C GLY A 83 -30.22 8.72 53.25
N SER A 84 -31.16 9.56 52.85
CA SER A 84 -30.95 10.75 52.00
C SER A 84 -30.96 12.02 52.90
N PRO A 85 -30.72 13.24 52.40
CA PRO A 85 -29.56 13.76 51.66
C PRO A 85 -29.03 15.08 52.27
N GLY A 86 -27.85 15.57 51.84
CA GLY A 86 -27.45 16.97 52.09
C GLY A 86 -26.06 17.34 51.52
N PRO A 87 -25.82 18.61 51.14
CA PRO A 87 -24.85 18.96 50.08
C PRO A 87 -23.57 19.68 50.55
N SER A 88 -22.64 19.81 49.59
CA SER A 88 -21.64 20.88 49.37
C SER A 88 -20.14 20.64 49.62
N ALA A 89 -19.39 21.04 48.58
CA ALA A 89 -18.12 21.79 48.57
C ALA A 89 -16.75 21.09 48.77
N SER A 90 -16.02 20.99 47.64
CA SER A 90 -14.72 21.64 47.33
C SER A 90 -13.37 21.18 47.95
N LEU A 91 -12.33 21.34 47.11
CA LEU A 91 -10.85 21.46 47.34
C LEU A 91 -10.03 20.14 47.31
N MET A 92 -9.24 19.88 46.25
CA MET A 92 -7.88 20.37 45.90
C MET A 92 -6.73 19.42 46.30
N SER A 93 -6.09 18.85 45.25
CA SER A 93 -4.64 18.59 45.04
C SER A 93 -3.93 17.57 45.97
N TYR A 94 -2.97 16.74 45.52
CA TYR A 94 -1.70 17.08 44.86
C TYR A 94 -1.15 15.94 43.97
N SER A 95 -0.19 16.34 43.13
CA SER A 95 0.63 15.65 42.10
C SER A 95 1.70 14.69 42.68
N PRO A 96 2.53 13.93 41.89
CA PRO A 96 3.60 14.54 41.06
C PRO A 96 4.00 13.88 39.71
N ARG A 97 4.67 14.73 38.90
CA ARG A 97 5.46 14.54 37.65
C ARG A 97 6.67 13.60 37.85
N SER A 98 7.23 12.94 36.82
CA SER A 98 8.09 13.48 35.72
C SER A 98 8.43 12.30 34.75
N SER A 99 8.87 12.37 33.50
CA SER A 99 9.08 13.39 32.45
C SER A 99 9.64 12.66 31.21
N SER A 100 9.13 12.95 30.01
CA SER A 100 9.95 12.95 28.78
C SER A 100 9.30 13.85 27.73
N SER A 101 10.12 14.64 27.07
CA SER A 101 9.74 15.84 26.31
C SER A 101 10.10 15.72 24.82
N THR A 102 9.13 16.13 23.99
CA THR A 102 9.22 16.79 22.65
C THR A 102 9.94 16.07 21.51
N SER A 103 9.31 15.91 20.33
CA SER A 103 8.84 17.00 19.46
C SER A 103 7.74 16.51 18.50
N SER A 104 6.52 17.06 18.55
CA SER A 104 6.02 18.21 17.75
C SER A 104 5.19 17.79 16.52
N ASP A 105 4.02 17.18 16.74
CA ASP A 105 2.91 17.19 15.79
C ASP A 105 1.91 18.28 16.22
N SER A 106 2.12 19.51 15.73
CA SER A 106 1.21 20.63 15.99
C SER A 106 0.05 20.62 15.01
N CYS A 107 -1.03 19.90 15.32
CA CYS A 107 -2.34 20.09 14.70
C CYS A 107 -3.46 19.70 15.67
N LYS A 108 -3.50 20.30 16.86
CA LYS A 108 -4.66 20.20 17.76
C LYS A 108 -4.96 21.54 18.41
N ARG A 109 -5.85 22.32 17.77
CA ARG A 109 -6.84 23.25 18.37
C ARG A 109 -7.76 23.81 17.25
N PRO A 110 -8.96 24.29 17.58
CA PRO A 110 -10.25 23.70 17.19
C PRO A 110 -10.74 24.16 15.82
N ASP A 111 -10.89 23.25 14.86
CA ASP A 111 -11.33 23.54 13.48
C ASP A 111 -12.84 23.25 13.27
N ILE A 112 -13.65 23.43 14.33
CA ILE A 112 -15.12 23.24 14.29
C ILE A 112 -15.85 24.55 13.91
N ASP A 113 -15.19 25.70 14.03
CA ASP A 113 -15.81 27.04 13.96
C ASP A 113 -16.28 27.46 12.55
N TRP A 114 -15.59 27.05 11.48
CA TRP A 114 -15.98 27.47 10.12
C TRP A 114 -17.04 26.58 9.47
N MET A 115 -17.35 25.43 10.04
CA MET A 115 -18.25 24.43 9.42
C MET A 115 -19.71 24.89 9.39
N ASP A 116 -20.15 25.51 10.49
CA ASP A 116 -21.50 26.05 10.62
C ASP A 116 -21.66 27.33 9.78
N SER A 117 -20.58 28.10 9.61
CA SER A 117 -20.56 29.34 8.81
C SER A 117 -20.20 29.13 7.33
N PHE A 118 -19.85 27.91 6.89
CA PHE A 118 -19.50 27.66 5.50
C PHE A 118 -20.73 27.69 4.60
N VAL A 119 -20.77 28.72 3.75
CA VAL A 119 -21.77 28.91 2.68
C VAL A 119 -21.20 28.36 1.38
N ILE A 120 -22.01 27.56 0.67
CA ILE A 120 -21.64 27.05 -0.65
C ILE A 120 -21.56 28.23 -1.63
N PRO A 121 -20.45 28.39 -2.38
CA PRO A 121 -20.20 29.51 -3.29
C PRO A 121 -20.98 29.37 -4.60
N TRP A 122 -22.31 29.40 -4.53
CA TRP A 122 -23.19 29.20 -5.69
C TRP A 122 -22.95 30.23 -6.79
N ASP A 123 -22.59 31.47 -6.41
CA ASP A 123 -22.26 32.59 -7.28
C ASP A 123 -20.98 32.36 -8.11
N LYS A 124 -20.09 31.49 -7.64
CA LYS A 124 -18.83 31.16 -8.33
C LYS A 124 -18.96 29.98 -9.29
N PHE A 125 -20.10 29.30 -9.31
CA PHE A 125 -20.31 28.19 -10.22
C PHE A 125 -20.60 28.69 -11.64
N PRO A 126 -20.09 28.00 -12.68
CA PRO A 126 -20.40 28.36 -14.06
C PRO A 126 -21.91 28.40 -14.30
N GLU A 127 -22.36 29.38 -15.08
CA GLU A 127 -23.78 29.59 -15.39
C GLU A 127 -24.41 28.32 -15.99
N GLU A 128 -23.70 27.63 -16.88
CA GLU A 128 -24.15 26.36 -17.47
C GLU A 128 -24.39 25.26 -16.43
N LEU A 129 -23.56 25.20 -15.38
CA LEU A 129 -23.74 24.27 -14.27
C LEU A 129 -24.96 24.65 -13.45
N MET A 130 -25.12 25.92 -13.10
CA MET A 130 -26.29 26.38 -12.35
C MET A 130 -27.59 26.10 -13.10
N GLN A 131 -27.66 26.42 -14.39
CA GLN A 131 -28.84 26.12 -15.21
C GLN A 131 -29.12 24.62 -15.29
N THR A 132 -28.09 23.77 -15.32
CA THR A 132 -28.27 22.32 -15.33
C THR A 132 -28.84 21.81 -14.01
N LEU A 133 -28.33 22.34 -12.89
CA LEU A 133 -28.81 22.01 -11.54
C LEU A 133 -30.26 22.45 -11.33
N GLU A 134 -30.60 23.69 -11.72
CA GLU A 134 -31.96 24.26 -11.60
C GLU A 134 -32.98 23.49 -12.46
N ARG A 135 -32.55 22.94 -13.59
CA ARG A 135 -33.40 22.08 -14.44
C ARG A 135 -33.54 20.65 -13.92
N GLY A 136 -32.96 20.33 -12.77
CA GLY A 136 -33.01 18.98 -12.19
C GLY A 136 -32.24 17.92 -12.99
N LYS A 137 -31.31 18.33 -13.86
CA LYS A 137 -30.55 17.44 -14.73
C LYS A 137 -29.20 17.10 -14.11
N ARG A 138 -28.74 15.86 -14.32
CA ARG A 138 -27.41 15.41 -13.86
C ARG A 138 -26.30 16.15 -14.63
N PRO A 139 -25.37 16.84 -13.95
CA PRO A 139 -24.27 17.53 -14.63
C PRO A 139 -23.32 16.57 -15.36
N SER A 140 -22.71 17.06 -16.44
CA SER A 140 -21.69 16.29 -17.15
C SER A 140 -20.45 16.04 -16.27
N PRO A 141 -19.63 15.02 -16.58
CA PRO A 141 -18.41 14.74 -15.82
C PRO A 141 -17.45 15.94 -15.74
N GLN A 142 -17.38 16.76 -16.79
CA GLN A 142 -16.54 17.97 -16.82
C GLN A 142 -17.05 19.02 -15.84
N MET A 143 -18.34 19.34 -15.91
CA MET A 143 -18.98 20.34 -15.04
C MET A 143 -18.90 19.91 -13.57
N ARG A 144 -19.09 18.62 -13.29
CA ARG A 144 -18.95 18.06 -11.93
C ARG A 144 -17.52 18.20 -11.40
N ARG A 145 -16.49 17.97 -12.24
CA ARG A 145 -15.07 18.18 -11.85
C ARG A 145 -14.77 19.65 -11.56
N GLU A 146 -15.33 20.57 -12.35
CA GLU A 146 -15.17 22.01 -12.16
C GLU A 146 -15.82 22.49 -10.86
N MET A 147 -17.05 22.05 -10.58
CA MET A 147 -17.74 22.29 -9.30
C MET A 147 -16.87 21.84 -8.11
N VAL A 148 -16.36 20.60 -8.16
CA VAL A 148 -15.48 20.04 -7.12
C VAL A 148 -14.19 20.86 -6.97
N ARG A 149 -13.62 21.37 -8.06
CA ARG A 149 -12.44 22.23 -8.03
C ARG A 149 -12.72 23.54 -7.29
N ILE A 150 -13.82 24.22 -7.62
CA ILE A 150 -14.23 25.49 -7.00
C ILE A 150 -14.50 25.29 -5.52
N LEU A 151 -15.25 24.25 -5.15
CA LEU A 151 -15.54 23.92 -3.75
C LEU A 151 -14.28 23.70 -2.93
N VAL A 152 -13.36 22.86 -3.40
CA VAL A 152 -12.12 22.60 -2.67
C VAL A 152 -11.24 23.84 -2.57
N CYS A 153 -11.24 24.70 -3.61
CA CYS A 153 -10.57 26.00 -3.55
C CYS A 153 -11.13 26.86 -2.41
N GLU A 154 -12.46 27.00 -2.30
CA GLU A 154 -13.08 27.81 -1.25
C GLU A 154 -12.93 27.20 0.15
N MET A 155 -13.07 25.88 0.28
CA MET A 155 -12.80 25.17 1.55
C MET A 155 -11.36 25.42 2.03
N LYS A 156 -10.37 25.37 1.12
CA LYS A 156 -8.97 25.63 1.46
C LYS A 156 -8.68 27.08 1.88
N ARG A 157 -9.50 28.05 1.46
CA ARG A 157 -9.39 29.43 1.93
C ARG A 157 -9.83 29.58 3.39
N LYS A 158 -10.66 28.66 3.89
CA LYS A 158 -11.20 28.67 5.26
C LYS A 158 -10.34 27.85 6.22
N SER A 159 -9.84 26.69 5.79
CA SER A 159 -8.94 25.86 6.59
C SER A 159 -7.81 25.27 5.76
N THR A 160 -6.61 25.26 6.35
CA THR A 160 -5.42 24.60 5.80
C THR A 160 -5.48 23.07 6.01
N CYS A 161 -6.28 22.58 6.97
CA CYS A 161 -6.37 21.18 7.36
C CYS A 161 -7.78 20.59 7.10
N LEU A 162 -8.08 20.33 5.83
CA LEU A 162 -9.34 19.68 5.46
C LEU A 162 -9.34 18.19 5.81
N SER A 163 -10.16 17.83 6.80
CA SER A 163 -10.51 16.45 7.20
C SER A 163 -11.71 15.87 6.43
N LYS A 164 -11.91 14.55 6.56
CA LYS A 164 -13.03 13.80 5.96
C LYS A 164 -14.41 14.34 6.36
N ILE A 165 -14.56 14.84 7.58
CA ILE A 165 -15.83 15.38 8.09
C ILE A 165 -16.26 16.60 7.26
N HIS A 166 -15.33 17.52 6.94
CA HIS A 166 -15.61 18.69 6.11
C HIS A 166 -16.13 18.33 4.72
N THR A 167 -15.57 17.29 4.09
CA THR A 167 -16.03 16.84 2.78
C THR A 167 -17.44 16.24 2.82
N ILE A 168 -17.80 15.59 3.93
CA ILE A 168 -19.13 14.99 4.11
C ILE A 168 -20.17 16.11 4.26
N GLU A 169 -19.94 17.09 5.13
CA GLU A 169 -20.90 18.16 5.38
C GLU A 169 -21.12 19.05 4.16
N VAL A 170 -20.06 19.40 3.44
CA VAL A 170 -20.20 20.17 2.18
C VAL A 170 -20.98 19.38 1.13
N ALA A 171 -20.72 18.08 0.99
CA ALA A 171 -21.46 17.24 0.05
C ALA A 171 -22.95 17.13 0.44
N LYS A 172 -23.25 16.97 1.73
CA LYS A 172 -24.63 16.97 2.25
C LYS A 172 -25.36 18.27 1.91
N LYS A 173 -24.77 19.44 2.22
CA LYS A 173 -25.38 20.76 1.95
C LYS A 173 -25.72 20.94 0.47
N ILE A 174 -24.85 20.48 -0.43
CA ILE A 174 -25.03 20.62 -1.87
C ILE A 174 -26.10 19.66 -2.41
N VAL A 175 -26.03 18.38 -2.02
CA VAL A 175 -27.00 17.37 -2.47
C VAL A 175 -28.39 17.67 -1.91
N ALA A 176 -28.49 18.21 -0.69
CA ALA A 176 -29.75 18.65 -0.12
C ALA A 176 -30.44 19.76 -0.95
N LYS A 177 -29.68 20.65 -1.60
CA LYS A 177 -30.24 21.71 -2.45
C LYS A 177 -30.68 21.19 -3.83
N TYR A 178 -29.91 20.28 -4.44
CA TYR A 178 -30.21 19.72 -5.76
C TYR A 178 -30.18 18.19 -5.76
N PRO A 179 -31.12 17.53 -5.08
CA PRO A 179 -31.11 16.07 -4.93
C PRO A 179 -31.28 15.37 -6.28
N THR A 180 -32.19 15.83 -7.14
CA THR A 180 -32.45 15.27 -8.47
C THR A 180 -31.22 15.28 -9.39
N SER A 181 -30.38 16.30 -9.26
CA SER A 181 -29.21 16.48 -10.11
C SER A 181 -27.94 15.81 -9.58
N LEU A 182 -27.77 15.76 -8.26
CA LEU A 182 -26.48 15.42 -7.63
C LEU A 182 -26.51 14.17 -6.74
N GLN A 183 -27.69 13.66 -6.38
CA GLN A 183 -27.82 12.44 -5.58
C GLN A 183 -27.32 11.22 -6.36
N ASP A 184 -26.76 10.26 -5.62
CA ASP A 184 -26.29 8.99 -6.15
C ASP A 184 -27.46 8.04 -6.34
N ILE A 185 -28.10 8.12 -7.52
CA ILE A 185 -29.21 7.26 -7.92
C ILE A 185 -28.73 6.32 -9.02
N ILE A 186 -28.99 5.02 -8.87
CA ILE A 186 -28.80 4.00 -9.90
C ILE A 186 -30.13 3.24 -10.02
N GLU A 187 -30.70 3.17 -11.22
CA GLU A 187 -31.95 2.43 -11.50
C GLU A 187 -33.16 2.83 -10.62
N GLY A 188 -33.14 4.04 -10.06
CA GLY A 188 -34.21 4.56 -9.19
C GLY A 188 -33.89 4.45 -7.70
N ASP A 189 -32.87 3.69 -7.32
CA ASP A 189 -32.47 3.49 -5.92
C ASP A 189 -31.35 4.45 -5.50
N VAL A 190 -31.48 5.00 -4.30
CA VAL A 190 -30.45 5.84 -3.68
C VAL A 190 -29.33 4.94 -3.15
N ILE A 191 -28.14 5.08 -3.71
CA ILE A 191 -26.96 4.30 -3.32
C ILE A 191 -26.33 4.88 -2.06
N GLY A 192 -26.32 4.07 -1.00
CA GLY A 192 -25.78 4.46 0.31
C GLY A 192 -26.47 5.72 0.85
N PRO A 193 -25.71 6.72 1.34
CA PRO A 193 -26.31 7.96 1.85
C PRO A 193 -26.67 8.97 0.74
N GLY A 194 -26.49 8.63 -0.54
CA GLY A 194 -26.86 9.48 -1.68
C GLY A 194 -25.87 10.59 -2.06
N TYR A 195 -24.80 10.81 -1.29
CA TYR A 195 -23.78 11.84 -1.57
C TYR A 195 -22.34 11.31 -1.61
N HIS A 196 -22.17 9.98 -1.54
CA HIS A 196 -20.88 9.34 -1.34
C HIS A 196 -19.91 9.58 -2.50
N SER A 197 -20.40 9.58 -3.73
CA SER A 197 -19.59 9.83 -4.92
C SER A 197 -18.99 11.25 -4.91
N LEU A 198 -19.76 12.23 -4.45
CA LEU A 198 -19.32 13.63 -4.34
C LEU A 198 -18.28 13.79 -3.23
N VAL A 199 -18.48 13.11 -2.08
CA VAL A 199 -17.49 13.07 -1.00
C VAL A 199 -16.16 12.51 -1.49
N LYS A 200 -16.18 11.39 -2.22
CA LYS A 200 -14.97 10.78 -2.78
C LYS A 200 -14.27 11.72 -3.76
N GLN A 201 -15.02 12.43 -4.61
CA GLN A 201 -14.45 13.41 -5.54
C GLN A 201 -13.80 14.60 -4.81
N LEU A 202 -14.42 15.13 -3.75
CA LEU A 202 -13.86 16.19 -2.91
C LEU A 202 -12.58 15.73 -2.22
N GLN A 203 -12.57 14.52 -1.63
CA GLN A 203 -11.40 13.93 -0.98
C GLN A 203 -10.23 13.74 -1.95
N ASN A 204 -10.48 13.10 -3.09
CA ASN A 204 -9.49 12.89 -4.13
C ASN A 204 -8.89 14.22 -4.60
N ARG A 205 -9.72 15.27 -4.74
CA ARG A 205 -9.23 16.60 -5.13
C ARG A 205 -8.38 17.22 -4.03
N ILE A 206 -8.78 17.14 -2.76
CA ILE A 206 -7.98 17.65 -1.63
C ILE A 206 -6.62 16.96 -1.58
N GLU A 207 -6.58 15.62 -1.71
CA GLU A 207 -5.35 14.84 -1.77
C GLU A 207 -4.48 15.25 -2.95
N ASN A 208 -5.05 15.38 -4.15
CA ASN A 208 -4.33 15.82 -5.34
C ASN A 208 -3.67 17.20 -5.15
N VAL A 209 -4.33 18.15 -4.46
CA VAL A 209 -3.74 19.48 -4.18
C VAL A 209 -2.74 19.41 -3.01
N LYS A 210 -2.77 18.37 -2.16
CA LYS A 210 -1.76 18.16 -1.11
C LYS A 210 -0.47 17.50 -1.65
N ARG A 211 -0.50 16.88 -2.83
CA ARG A 211 0.71 16.27 -3.42
C ARG A 211 1.72 17.34 -3.80
N SER A 212 2.98 17.15 -3.39
CA SER A 212 4.09 17.98 -3.86
C SER A 212 4.31 17.76 -5.35
N THR A 213 4.55 18.85 -6.09
CA THR A 213 4.88 18.81 -7.53
C THR A 213 6.27 18.22 -7.79
N THR A 214 7.12 18.16 -6.78
CA THR A 214 8.43 17.50 -6.86
C THR A 214 8.29 16.02 -6.51
N PRO A 215 8.69 15.08 -7.38
CA PRO A 215 8.78 13.68 -7.03
C PRO A 215 9.85 13.51 -5.94
N LYS A 216 9.42 13.20 -4.72
CA LYS A 216 10.34 12.86 -3.64
C LYS A 216 10.68 11.38 -3.74
N ILE A 217 11.84 11.06 -4.32
CA ILE A 217 12.41 9.72 -4.18
C ILE A 217 12.75 9.56 -2.70
N ARG A 218 11.92 8.81 -1.96
CA ARG A 218 12.24 8.42 -0.58
C ARG A 218 13.34 7.37 -0.65
N LYS A 219 14.60 7.81 -0.50
CA LYS A 219 15.69 6.88 -0.23
C LYS A 219 15.48 6.25 1.15
N ARG A 220 15.73 4.95 1.28
CA ARG A 220 15.82 4.33 2.61
C ARG A 220 16.91 5.04 3.40
N LYS A 221 16.67 5.25 4.70
CA LYS A 221 17.73 5.72 5.58
C LYS A 221 18.77 4.60 5.68
N ASN A 222 20.02 4.91 5.39
CA ASN A 222 21.12 3.99 5.69
C ASN A 222 21.09 3.77 7.21
N GLY A 223 21.18 2.52 7.66
CA GLY A 223 21.59 2.25 9.03
C GLY A 223 23.00 2.80 9.20
N THR A 224 23.16 3.91 9.92
CA THR A 224 24.48 4.45 10.24
C THR A 224 25.10 3.59 11.34
N ASP A 225 26.30 3.07 11.08
CA ASP A 225 27.18 2.37 12.04
C ASP A 225 27.76 3.31 13.13
N GLU A 226 27.35 4.58 13.21
CA GLU A 226 27.84 5.53 14.23
C GLU A 226 26.87 5.69 15.41
N SER A 227 26.52 4.58 16.05
CA SER A 227 25.85 4.57 17.35
C SER A 227 26.51 3.47 18.16
N ASP A 228 27.56 3.83 18.89
CA ASP A 228 28.26 3.02 19.89
C ASP A 228 27.40 2.83 21.16
N THR A 229 26.10 2.57 20.94
CA THR A 229 25.12 2.23 21.95
C THR A 229 24.38 1.01 21.46
N ASP A 230 24.44 -0.08 22.25
CA ASP A 230 23.78 -1.39 22.08
C ASP A 230 22.22 -1.33 22.00
N GLU A 231 21.64 -0.15 21.74
CA GLU A 231 20.21 -0.02 21.53
C GLU A 231 19.85 -0.39 20.09
N VAL A 232 19.45 -1.66 19.92
CA VAL A 232 18.83 -2.18 18.69
C VAL A 232 17.71 -1.22 18.27
N PRO A 233 17.83 -0.53 17.11
CA PRO A 233 16.77 0.34 16.64
C PRO A 233 15.48 -0.47 16.49
N PRO A 234 14.32 0.04 16.95
CA PRO A 234 13.07 -0.68 16.81
C PRO A 234 12.84 -0.99 15.32
N GLU A 235 12.65 -2.26 14.99
CA GLU A 235 12.38 -2.75 13.63
C GLU A 235 11.27 -1.88 13.00
N GLN A 236 11.66 -0.90 12.18
CA GLN A 236 10.71 -0.09 11.44
C GLN A 236 10.08 -1.03 10.43
N ARG A 237 8.79 -1.36 10.65
CA ARG A 237 8.02 -2.16 9.69
C ARG A 237 8.16 -1.55 8.31
N ALA A 238 8.64 -2.36 7.36
CA ALA A 238 8.80 -1.94 5.98
C ALA A 238 7.46 -1.38 5.45
N ALA A 239 7.54 -0.33 4.63
CA ALA A 239 6.36 0.22 4.00
C ALA A 239 5.70 -0.85 3.11
N ILE A 240 4.36 -0.90 3.08
CA ILE A 240 3.60 -1.87 2.25
C ILE A 240 4.04 -1.83 0.78
N GLN A 241 4.44 -0.65 0.29
CA GLN A 241 4.95 -0.44 -1.07
C GLN A 241 6.26 -1.19 -1.31
N ASP A 242 7.12 -1.26 -0.31
CA ASP A 242 8.43 -1.89 -0.40
C ASP A 242 8.27 -3.42 -0.47
N THR A 243 7.32 -3.98 0.27
CA THR A 243 7.10 -5.44 0.34
C THR A 243 6.22 -5.99 -0.79
N TYR A 244 5.64 -5.13 -1.63
CA TYR A 244 4.64 -5.54 -2.61
C TYR A 244 5.24 -6.50 -3.65
N GLY A 245 4.56 -7.65 -3.86
CA GLY A 245 5.00 -8.68 -4.79
C GLY A 245 6.17 -9.55 -4.30
N CYS A 246 6.70 -9.31 -3.10
CA CYS A 246 7.79 -10.09 -2.52
C CYS A 246 7.26 -11.18 -1.59
N ILE A 247 7.62 -12.43 -1.85
CA ILE A 247 7.32 -13.59 -0.99
C ILE A 247 8.36 -13.75 0.13
N LYS A 248 9.62 -13.41 -0.14
CA LYS A 248 10.75 -13.51 0.80
C LYS A 248 11.40 -12.14 1.00
N TRP A 249 10.60 -11.19 1.47
CA TRP A 249 11.05 -9.80 1.67
C TRP A 249 12.09 -9.64 2.78
N ASP A 250 11.83 -10.28 3.92
CA ASP A 250 12.66 -10.17 5.10
C ASP A 250 12.79 -11.54 5.74
N LEU A 251 14.03 -12.04 5.79
CA LEU A 251 14.35 -13.35 6.31
C LEU A 251 14.83 -13.18 7.74
N LYS A 252 13.99 -13.56 8.70
CA LYS A 252 14.30 -13.41 10.13
C LYS A 252 15.40 -14.36 10.59
N PHE A 253 15.44 -15.54 10.00
CA PHE A 253 16.34 -16.61 10.41
C PHE A 253 17.29 -16.96 9.27
N LEU A 254 18.53 -17.24 9.65
CA LEU A 254 19.50 -17.86 8.77
C LEU A 254 18.96 -19.24 8.31
N PRO A 255 19.20 -19.69 7.06
CA PRO A 255 18.78 -21.01 6.63
C PRO A 255 19.36 -22.12 7.51
N LEU A 256 18.61 -23.22 7.70
CA LEU A 256 19.04 -24.34 8.53
C LEU A 256 20.35 -24.94 7.98
N GLY A 257 21.34 -25.09 8.87
CA GLY A 257 22.67 -25.62 8.52
C GLY A 257 23.66 -24.57 8.00
N GLU A 258 23.24 -23.31 7.87
CA GLU A 258 24.15 -22.19 7.58
C GLU A 258 24.63 -21.54 8.88
N THR A 259 25.77 -20.85 8.79
CA THR A 259 26.27 -19.90 9.79
C THR A 259 26.62 -18.59 9.10
N GLU A 260 26.82 -17.51 9.86
CA GLU A 260 27.30 -16.24 9.27
C GLU A 260 28.68 -16.41 8.59
N GLU A 261 29.54 -17.25 9.16
CA GLU A 261 30.84 -17.62 8.58
C GLU A 261 30.68 -18.38 7.25
N SER A 262 29.80 -19.39 7.20
CA SER A 262 29.49 -20.14 5.97
C SER A 262 28.94 -19.23 4.86
N GLN A 263 28.06 -18.29 5.22
CA GLN A 263 27.53 -17.29 4.30
C GLN A 263 28.65 -16.40 3.73
N GLN A 264 29.58 -15.97 4.59
CA GLN A 264 30.71 -15.14 4.19
C GLN A 264 31.72 -15.90 3.32
N GLU A 265 31.97 -17.18 3.61
CA GLU A 265 32.80 -18.05 2.78
C GLU A 265 32.20 -18.22 1.38
N LYS A 266 30.90 -18.51 1.30
CA LYS A 266 30.17 -18.65 0.02
C LYS A 266 30.13 -17.36 -0.77
N LYS A 267 30.00 -16.21 -0.09
CA LYS A 267 30.09 -14.89 -0.72
C LYS A 267 31.46 -14.68 -1.37
N GLU A 268 32.55 -14.94 -0.64
CA GLU A 268 33.89 -14.77 -1.19
C GLU A 268 34.16 -15.77 -2.33
N LYS A 269 33.68 -17.02 -2.21
CA LYS A 269 33.74 -18.00 -3.29
C LYS A 269 33.03 -17.49 -4.54
N LEU A 270 31.78 -17.01 -4.42
CA LEU A 270 31.01 -16.46 -5.53
C LEU A 270 31.71 -15.24 -6.15
N ARG A 271 32.35 -14.41 -5.33
CA ARG A 271 33.14 -13.25 -5.78
C ARG A 271 34.38 -13.66 -6.57
N VAL A 272 35.09 -14.71 -6.16
CA VAL A 272 36.23 -15.25 -6.92
C VAL A 272 35.77 -15.84 -8.25
N MET A 273 34.66 -16.59 -8.24
CA MET A 273 34.09 -17.22 -9.43
C MET A 273 33.62 -16.20 -10.47
N SER A 274 33.00 -15.09 -10.04
CA SER A 274 32.58 -14.00 -10.95
C SER A 274 33.70 -13.34 -11.76
N LYS A 275 34.96 -13.53 -11.36
CA LYS A 275 36.14 -13.03 -12.09
C LYS A 275 36.63 -14.03 -13.15
N GLN A 276 36.16 -15.26 -13.08
CA GLN A 276 36.45 -16.32 -14.03
C GLN A 276 35.44 -16.22 -15.18
N THR A 277 35.88 -16.50 -16.41
CA THR A 277 35.04 -16.30 -17.61
C THR A 277 34.07 -17.45 -17.85
N ASP A 278 34.24 -18.58 -17.15
CA ASP A 278 33.46 -19.79 -17.37
C ASP A 278 32.19 -19.81 -16.50
N VAL A 279 31.04 -20.00 -17.16
CA VAL A 279 29.74 -20.17 -16.48
C VAL A 279 29.76 -21.47 -15.69
N ASN A 280 29.63 -21.38 -14.37
CA ASN A 280 29.59 -22.56 -13.50
C ASN A 280 28.21 -22.71 -12.86
N PRO A 281 27.51 -23.85 -13.02
CA PRO A 281 26.20 -24.09 -12.39
C PRO A 281 26.24 -23.98 -10.84
N GLU A 282 27.43 -24.08 -10.24
CA GLU A 282 27.62 -23.84 -8.82
C GLU A 282 27.34 -22.38 -8.41
N GLU A 283 27.55 -21.39 -9.30
CA GLU A 283 27.30 -19.97 -9.00
C GLU A 283 25.82 -19.69 -8.72
N GLU A 284 24.92 -20.34 -9.47
CA GLU A 284 23.47 -20.25 -9.21
C GLU A 284 23.11 -20.82 -7.83
N LEU A 285 23.68 -21.96 -7.45
CA LEU A 285 23.43 -22.58 -6.14
C LEU A 285 23.99 -21.72 -5.01
N LEU A 286 25.18 -21.17 -5.18
CA LEU A 286 25.79 -20.22 -4.23
C LEU A 286 24.93 -18.96 -4.11
N MET A 287 24.46 -18.41 -5.21
CA MET A 287 23.58 -17.23 -5.24
C MET A 287 22.27 -17.47 -4.49
N LYS A 288 21.65 -18.65 -4.64
CA LYS A 288 20.45 -19.05 -3.88
C LYS A 288 20.75 -19.21 -2.39
N SER A 289 21.81 -19.93 -2.05
CA SER A 289 22.16 -20.19 -0.64
C SER A 289 22.56 -18.92 0.12
N THR A 290 23.08 -17.92 -0.58
CA THR A 290 23.47 -16.62 0.01
C THR A 290 22.39 -15.54 -0.03
N PHE A 291 21.19 -15.88 -0.52
CA PHE A 291 20.07 -14.94 -0.65
C PHE A 291 19.72 -14.24 0.67
N TYR A 292 19.85 -14.94 1.81
CA TYR A 292 19.66 -14.36 3.14
C TYR A 292 20.52 -13.10 3.34
N THR A 293 21.82 -13.23 3.11
CA THR A 293 22.80 -12.16 3.36
C THR A 293 22.60 -11.00 2.38
N GLN A 294 22.35 -11.30 1.11
CA GLN A 294 22.04 -10.30 0.09
C GLN A 294 20.81 -9.46 0.50
N ARG A 295 19.72 -10.12 0.92
CA ARG A 295 18.49 -9.43 1.31
C ARG A 295 18.66 -8.58 2.56
N LYS A 296 19.40 -9.09 3.55
CA LYS A 296 19.71 -8.37 4.80
C LYS A 296 20.44 -7.05 4.51
N GLN A 297 21.48 -7.08 3.67
CA GLN A 297 22.21 -5.88 3.27
C GLN A 297 21.33 -4.86 2.51
N VAL A 298 20.45 -5.32 1.61
CA VAL A 298 19.52 -4.42 0.91
C VAL A 298 18.49 -3.81 1.86
N ASN A 299 18.00 -4.58 2.83
CA ASN A 299 17.07 -4.10 3.85
C ASN A 299 17.73 -3.06 4.77
N GLN A 300 19.02 -3.21 5.06
CA GLN A 300 19.84 -2.25 5.83
C GLN A 300 20.17 -0.97 5.05
N GLY A 301 19.90 -0.94 3.73
CA GLY A 301 20.13 0.23 2.88
C GLY A 301 21.55 0.33 2.34
N THR A 302 22.28 -0.79 2.22
CA THR A 302 23.61 -0.82 1.60
C THR A 302 23.56 -0.20 0.20
N ASN A 303 24.56 0.62 -0.12
CA ASN A 303 24.64 1.32 -1.39
C ASN A 303 24.80 0.32 -2.55
N ILE A 304 24.14 0.60 -3.69
CA ILE A 304 24.21 -0.27 -4.87
C ILE A 304 25.63 -0.50 -5.40
N LYS A 305 26.52 0.50 -5.29
CA LYS A 305 27.95 0.37 -5.66
C LYS A 305 28.68 -0.61 -4.74
N SER A 306 28.39 -0.57 -3.44
CA SER A 306 28.96 -1.50 -2.46
C SER A 306 28.41 -2.92 -2.70
N LEU A 307 27.11 -3.04 -2.96
CA LEU A 307 26.49 -4.31 -3.32
C LEU A 307 27.12 -4.90 -4.59
N LEU A 308 27.38 -4.09 -5.62
CA LEU A 308 28.05 -4.56 -6.85
C LEU A 308 29.48 -5.06 -6.58
N GLN A 309 30.23 -4.37 -5.71
CA GLN A 309 31.59 -4.79 -5.35
C GLN A 309 31.62 -6.08 -4.51
N GLU A 310 30.60 -6.28 -3.68
CA GLU A 310 30.46 -7.42 -2.78
C GLU A 310 29.80 -8.63 -3.44
N TRP A 311 28.89 -8.40 -4.39
CA TRP A 311 28.08 -9.40 -5.09
C TRP A 311 28.08 -9.17 -6.61
N PRO A 312 29.25 -9.19 -7.28
CA PRO A 312 29.34 -8.93 -8.72
C PRO A 312 28.39 -9.81 -9.55
N PHE A 313 28.38 -11.13 -9.29
CA PHE A 313 27.50 -12.09 -9.98
C PHE A 313 26.00 -11.78 -9.86
N TRP A 314 25.58 -11.10 -8.80
CA TRP A 314 24.18 -10.69 -8.65
C TRP A 314 23.75 -9.71 -9.74
N PHE A 315 24.67 -8.89 -10.24
CA PHE A 315 24.40 -7.90 -11.28
C PHE A 315 24.54 -8.45 -12.70
N ASP A 316 24.83 -9.74 -12.85
CA ASP A 316 24.74 -10.46 -14.11
C ASP A 316 23.32 -11.01 -14.33
N ASP A 317 22.96 -11.29 -15.57
CA ASP A 317 21.61 -11.72 -15.96
C ASP A 317 21.12 -12.93 -15.17
N LEU A 318 21.98 -13.93 -14.97
CA LEU A 318 21.64 -15.16 -14.24
C LEU A 318 21.46 -14.91 -12.74
N GLY A 319 22.42 -14.21 -12.10
CA GLY A 319 22.34 -13.89 -10.68
C GLY A 319 21.14 -13.00 -10.34
N MET A 320 20.84 -12.02 -11.19
CA MET A 320 19.64 -11.18 -11.06
C MET A 320 18.37 -12.01 -11.18
N ALA A 321 18.28 -12.91 -12.16
CA ALA A 321 17.12 -13.79 -12.34
C ALA A 321 16.91 -14.72 -11.12
N VAL A 322 17.99 -15.28 -10.58
CA VAL A 322 17.97 -16.12 -9.38
C VAL A 322 17.45 -15.34 -8.16
N HIS A 323 18.02 -14.17 -7.89
CA HIS A 323 17.58 -13.33 -6.78
C HIS A 323 16.12 -12.92 -6.93
N PHE A 324 15.71 -12.53 -8.14
CA PHE A 324 14.33 -12.15 -8.43
C PHE A 324 13.35 -13.30 -8.19
N LYS A 325 13.70 -14.52 -8.61
CA LYS A 325 12.91 -15.73 -8.39
C LYS A 325 12.76 -16.05 -6.91
N GLU A 326 13.84 -15.96 -6.13
CA GLU A 326 13.77 -16.16 -4.68
C GLU A 326 12.91 -15.09 -3.99
N LEU A 327 13.02 -13.83 -4.43
CA LEU A 327 12.29 -12.70 -3.86
C LEU A 327 10.79 -12.74 -4.17
N THR A 328 10.40 -13.08 -5.39
CA THR A 328 9.03 -12.93 -5.92
C THR A 328 8.31 -14.25 -6.21
N GLY A 329 9.03 -15.37 -6.26
CA GLY A 329 8.51 -16.67 -6.68
C GLY A 329 8.26 -16.79 -8.19
N SER A 330 8.59 -15.77 -8.99
CA SER A 330 8.33 -15.73 -10.42
C SER A 330 9.62 -15.83 -11.23
N GLU A 331 9.62 -16.67 -12.27
CA GLU A 331 10.74 -16.79 -13.19
C GLU A 331 10.75 -15.64 -14.19
N LEU A 332 11.71 -14.71 -14.07
CA LEU A 332 11.70 -13.44 -14.80
C LEU A 332 11.67 -13.65 -16.32
N GLN A 333 12.68 -14.35 -16.86
CA GLN A 333 12.86 -14.53 -18.29
C GLN A 333 11.73 -15.37 -18.91
N GLU A 334 11.40 -16.53 -18.31
CA GLU A 334 10.32 -17.40 -18.80
C GLU A 334 8.96 -16.68 -18.77
N THR A 335 8.65 -15.98 -17.68
CA THR A 335 7.38 -15.26 -17.56
C THR A 335 7.30 -14.12 -18.58
N PHE A 336 8.39 -13.41 -18.82
CA PHE A 336 8.45 -12.36 -19.82
C PHE A 336 8.23 -12.91 -21.23
N THR A 337 9.02 -13.92 -21.64
CA THR A 337 8.93 -14.54 -22.98
C THR A 337 7.54 -15.14 -23.22
N ARG A 338 6.99 -15.88 -22.24
CA ARG A 338 5.63 -16.43 -22.35
C ARG A 338 4.58 -15.33 -22.53
N ASN A 339 4.67 -14.22 -21.79
CA ASN A 339 3.72 -13.13 -21.94
C ASN A 339 3.87 -12.40 -23.27
N LEU A 340 5.09 -12.27 -23.78
CA LEU A 340 5.36 -11.75 -25.12
C LEU A 340 4.71 -12.61 -26.20
N ASP A 341 4.83 -13.94 -26.12
CA ASP A 341 4.22 -14.84 -27.09
C ASP A 341 2.68 -14.74 -27.09
N LEU A 342 2.10 -14.64 -25.89
CA LEU A 342 0.64 -14.56 -25.72
C LEU A 342 0.06 -13.19 -26.08
N LYS A 343 0.76 -12.09 -25.75
CA LYS A 343 0.20 -10.73 -25.80
C LYS A 343 0.93 -9.80 -26.77
N GLY A 344 2.21 -10.05 -27.04
CA GLY A 344 3.05 -9.22 -27.91
C GLY A 344 2.49 -9.13 -29.34
N LYS A 345 2.11 -10.27 -29.93
CA LYS A 345 1.46 -10.30 -31.26
C LYS A 345 0.18 -9.47 -31.31
N ARG A 346 -0.63 -9.53 -30.25
CA ARG A 346 -1.87 -8.74 -30.15
C ARG A 346 -1.57 -7.24 -30.07
N LEU A 347 -0.57 -6.86 -29.28
CA LEU A 347 -0.15 -5.47 -29.14
C LEU A 347 0.42 -4.92 -30.45
N LEU A 348 1.32 -5.67 -31.10
CA LEU A 348 1.86 -5.31 -32.41
C LEU A 348 0.76 -5.18 -33.47
N ASN A 349 -0.20 -6.11 -33.50
CA ASN A 349 -1.32 -6.04 -34.43
C ASN A 349 -2.16 -4.77 -34.19
N TYR A 350 -2.48 -4.45 -32.93
CA TYR A 350 -3.17 -3.20 -32.58
C TYR A 350 -2.39 -1.97 -33.05
N MET A 351 -1.07 -1.94 -32.83
CA MET A 351 -0.23 -0.82 -33.27
C MET A 351 -0.23 -0.66 -34.79
N ASN A 352 -0.13 -1.78 -35.52
CA ASN A 352 -0.08 -1.82 -36.98
C ASN A 352 -1.41 -1.49 -37.66
N THR A 353 -2.55 -1.86 -37.07
CA THR A 353 -3.86 -1.80 -37.74
C THR A 353 -4.77 -0.71 -37.21
N VAL A 354 -4.70 -0.40 -35.92
CA VAL A 354 -5.62 0.54 -35.26
C VAL A 354 -4.92 1.82 -34.86
N ALA A 355 -3.79 1.71 -34.16
CA ALA A 355 -3.10 2.89 -33.62
C ALA A 355 -2.43 3.73 -34.71
N VAL A 356 -1.92 3.10 -35.77
CA VAL A 356 -1.16 3.77 -36.84
C VAL A 356 -1.92 4.94 -37.48
N TYR A 357 -3.25 4.83 -37.61
CA TYR A 357 -4.09 5.88 -38.20
C TYR A 357 -4.43 7.01 -37.22
N LYS A 358 -4.13 6.84 -35.93
CA LYS A 358 -4.38 7.85 -34.88
C LYS A 358 -3.25 8.88 -34.77
N SER A 359 -2.04 8.54 -35.23
CA SER A 359 -0.86 9.41 -35.09
C SER A 359 0.04 9.35 -36.32
N LYS A 360 0.31 10.52 -36.93
CA LYS A 360 1.26 10.64 -38.05
C LYS A 360 2.68 10.23 -37.65
N ARG A 361 3.09 10.51 -36.41
CA ARG A 361 4.40 10.12 -35.87
C ARG A 361 4.53 8.60 -35.78
N LEU A 362 3.49 7.93 -35.30
CA LEU A 362 3.48 6.46 -35.23
C LEU A 362 3.51 5.83 -36.62
N LEU A 363 2.80 6.40 -37.60
CA LEU A 363 2.89 5.96 -39.00
C LEU A 363 4.31 6.09 -39.55
N GLN A 364 4.96 7.24 -39.33
CA GLN A 364 6.36 7.45 -39.75
C GLN A 364 7.33 6.48 -39.07
N ALA A 365 7.17 6.28 -37.76
CA ALA A 365 7.97 5.34 -36.98
C ALA A 365 7.80 3.90 -37.50
N LEU A 366 6.56 3.47 -37.74
CA LEU A 366 6.26 2.15 -38.29
C LEU A 366 6.89 1.96 -39.68
N THR A 367 6.80 2.96 -40.57
CA THR A 367 7.44 2.90 -41.88
C THR A 367 8.96 2.81 -41.75
N LYS A 368 9.58 3.61 -40.88
CA LYS A 368 11.03 3.57 -40.59
C LYS A 368 11.45 2.19 -40.09
N PHE A 369 10.73 1.61 -39.13
CA PHE A 369 11.08 0.30 -38.56
C PHE A 369 10.88 -0.84 -39.56
N LYS A 370 9.83 -0.81 -40.39
CA LYS A 370 9.66 -1.78 -41.47
C LYS A 370 10.81 -1.76 -42.48
N VAL A 371 11.33 -0.57 -42.80
CA VAL A 371 12.48 -0.41 -43.70
C VAL A 371 13.77 -0.92 -43.05
N MET A 372 14.01 -0.60 -41.77
CA MET A 372 15.22 -1.05 -41.05
C MET A 372 15.21 -2.55 -40.75
N ARG A 373 14.03 -3.12 -40.46
CA ARG A 373 13.86 -4.55 -40.20
C ARG A 373 14.18 -5.41 -41.45
N GLY A 374 13.86 -4.93 -42.64
CA GLY A 374 14.08 -5.68 -43.89
C GLY A 374 13.37 -7.05 -43.87
N GLU A 375 14.13 -8.12 -44.09
CA GLU A 375 13.64 -9.52 -44.05
C GLU A 375 13.82 -10.19 -42.67
N LEU A 376 14.39 -9.48 -41.69
CA LEU A 376 14.62 -10.03 -40.35
C LEU A 376 13.27 -10.34 -39.68
N SER A 377 13.12 -11.57 -39.21
CA SER A 377 11.93 -12.03 -38.50
C SER A 377 12.32 -12.85 -37.27
N GLY A 378 11.53 -12.72 -36.19
CA GLY A 378 11.77 -13.44 -34.95
C GLY A 378 11.31 -12.66 -33.73
N CYS A 379 11.28 -13.34 -32.58
CA CYS A 379 10.81 -12.79 -31.31
C CYS A 379 11.63 -11.56 -30.86
N SER A 380 12.95 -11.58 -31.06
CA SER A 380 13.84 -10.44 -30.71
C SER A 380 13.48 -9.16 -31.46
N GLU A 381 13.25 -9.27 -32.78
CA GLU A 381 12.87 -8.12 -33.60
C GLU A 381 11.46 -7.62 -33.26
N ASP A 382 10.54 -8.53 -32.94
CA ASP A 382 9.19 -8.18 -32.49
C ASP A 382 9.20 -7.40 -31.17
N VAL A 383 10.10 -7.74 -30.24
CA VAL A 383 10.30 -6.97 -29.00
C VAL A 383 10.85 -5.58 -29.30
N LYS A 384 11.87 -5.48 -30.16
CA LYS A 384 12.46 -4.19 -30.55
C LYS A 384 11.42 -3.26 -31.17
N ASP A 385 10.70 -3.74 -32.18
CA ASP A 385 9.63 -2.99 -32.83
C ASP A 385 8.57 -2.57 -31.82
N MET A 386 8.16 -3.47 -30.93
CA MET A 386 7.15 -3.19 -29.93
C MET A 386 7.57 -2.06 -28.99
N VAL A 387 8.80 -2.08 -28.48
CA VAL A 387 9.32 -1.03 -27.59
C VAL A 387 9.35 0.32 -28.32
N LEU A 388 9.88 0.35 -29.54
CA LEU A 388 10.00 1.58 -30.32
C LEU A 388 8.64 2.15 -30.75
N LEU A 389 7.68 1.29 -31.10
CA LEU A 389 6.30 1.69 -31.40
C LEU A 389 5.57 2.19 -30.15
N LEU A 390 5.82 1.60 -28.97
CA LEU A 390 5.25 2.09 -27.71
C LEU A 390 5.74 3.49 -27.37
N LEU A 391 7.04 3.76 -27.51
CA LEU A 391 7.59 5.10 -27.32
C LEU A 391 6.93 6.11 -28.25
N SER A 392 6.80 5.75 -29.53
CA SER A 392 6.11 6.60 -30.52
C SER A 392 4.61 6.79 -30.23
N TYR A 393 3.94 5.77 -29.69
CA TYR A 393 2.52 5.81 -29.33
C TYR A 393 2.25 6.76 -28.14
N PHE A 394 3.16 6.77 -27.16
CA PHE A 394 3.07 7.65 -25.98
C PHE A 394 3.71 9.03 -26.16
N ASP A 395 4.22 9.32 -27.36
CA ASP A 395 4.92 10.57 -27.69
C ASP A 395 6.24 10.79 -26.91
N GLU A 396 6.80 9.71 -26.35
CA GLU A 396 8.09 9.72 -25.66
C GLU A 396 9.25 9.86 -26.66
N LYS A 397 10.36 10.46 -26.23
CA LYS A 397 11.56 10.63 -27.07
C LYS A 397 12.43 9.37 -26.97
N GLU A 398 13.09 8.98 -28.06
CA GLU A 398 14.02 7.83 -28.00
C GLU A 398 15.18 8.12 -27.03
N ASP A 399 15.72 9.35 -27.07
CA ASP A 399 16.81 9.81 -26.22
C ASP A 399 16.48 9.89 -24.71
N THR A 400 15.22 9.69 -24.31
CA THR A 400 14.85 9.56 -22.89
C THR A 400 14.97 8.14 -22.36
N MET A 401 15.02 7.15 -23.25
CA MET A 401 15.13 5.74 -22.90
C MET A 401 16.42 5.10 -23.41
N PHE A 402 17.00 5.62 -24.50
CA PHE A 402 18.20 5.07 -25.12
C PHE A 402 19.38 6.04 -25.06
N CYS A 403 20.55 5.50 -24.71
CA CYS A 403 21.84 6.17 -24.82
C CYS A 403 22.68 5.41 -25.84
N TYR A 404 22.94 6.02 -26.99
CA TYR A 404 23.72 5.38 -28.06
C TYR A 404 25.20 5.66 -27.87
N VAL A 405 26.00 4.60 -27.90
CA VAL A 405 27.46 4.66 -27.77
C VAL A 405 28.14 3.95 -28.94
N GLU A 406 29.45 4.16 -29.10
CA GLU A 406 30.24 3.46 -30.11
C GLU A 406 30.18 1.93 -29.88
N ASP A 407 30.29 1.16 -30.96
CA ASP A 407 30.12 -0.30 -30.93
C ASP A 407 31.13 -1.00 -30.01
N THR A 408 32.33 -0.43 -29.88
CA THR A 408 33.41 -0.92 -29.01
C THR A 408 33.37 -0.36 -27.59
N CYS A 409 32.36 0.45 -27.25
CA CYS A 409 32.27 1.12 -25.94
C CYS A 409 32.05 0.09 -24.83
N LEU A 410 32.93 0.12 -23.83
CA LEU A 410 32.81 -0.71 -22.63
C LEU A 410 31.88 -0.05 -21.61
N ALA A 411 31.28 -0.85 -20.73
CA ALA A 411 30.37 -0.34 -19.69
C ALA A 411 30.98 0.76 -18.81
N GLY A 412 32.30 0.72 -18.58
CA GLY A 412 33.02 1.74 -17.80
C GLY A 412 33.33 3.04 -18.55
N GLU A 413 33.15 3.06 -19.88
CA GLU A 413 33.44 4.22 -20.75
C GLU A 413 32.19 5.07 -21.01
N VAL A 414 31.02 4.58 -20.61
CA VAL A 414 29.75 5.30 -20.73
C VAL A 414 29.77 6.55 -19.85
N GLN A 415 29.57 7.71 -20.49
CA GLN A 415 29.50 9.01 -19.82
C GLN A 415 28.19 9.12 -19.01
N MET A 416 28.26 8.73 -17.74
CA MET A 416 27.09 8.66 -16.85
C MET A 416 26.43 10.03 -16.57
N ASP A 417 27.12 11.14 -16.81
CA ASP A 417 26.57 12.50 -16.78
C ASP A 417 25.57 12.77 -17.92
N GLN A 418 25.68 12.01 -19.02
CA GLN A 418 24.75 12.06 -20.15
C GLN A 418 23.55 11.10 -19.98
N VAL A 419 23.63 10.16 -19.03
CA VAL A 419 22.59 9.17 -18.76
C VAL A 419 21.52 9.77 -17.84
N GLN A 420 20.25 9.58 -18.19
CA GLN A 420 19.14 10.10 -17.38
C GLN A 420 19.03 9.33 -16.05
N LEU A 421 18.45 9.98 -15.05
CA LEU A 421 18.16 9.34 -13.75
C LEU A 421 17.06 8.28 -13.83
N THR A 422 16.36 8.20 -14.96
CA THR A 422 15.38 7.16 -15.28
C THR A 422 16.07 5.93 -15.89
N PRO A 423 15.45 4.74 -15.82
CA PRO A 423 15.98 3.55 -16.49
C PRO A 423 16.33 3.85 -17.95
N THR A 424 17.60 3.70 -18.30
CA THR A 424 18.16 4.01 -19.61
C THR A 424 18.84 2.76 -20.15
N ILE A 425 18.60 2.46 -21.43
CA ILE A 425 19.21 1.35 -22.16
C ILE A 425 20.40 1.92 -22.93
N VAL A 426 21.61 1.44 -22.64
CA VAL A 426 22.79 1.77 -23.42
C VAL A 426 22.83 0.85 -24.64
N VAL A 427 22.87 1.43 -25.83
CA VAL A 427 22.88 0.71 -27.11
C VAL A 427 24.25 0.91 -27.75
N CYS A 428 25.01 -0.17 -27.89
CA CYS A 428 26.29 -0.17 -28.59
C CYS A 428 26.08 -0.31 -30.09
N GLY A 429 26.72 0.59 -30.86
CA GLY A 429 26.58 0.61 -32.31
C GLY A 429 25.24 1.18 -32.77
N LYS A 430 25.13 1.46 -34.06
CA LYS A 430 23.91 1.97 -34.70
C LYS A 430 23.61 1.23 -35.99
#